data_AF-S4P4P5-F1
#
_entry.id   AF-S4P4P5-F1
#
_cell.length_a   1.000
_cell.length_b   1.000
_cell.length_c   1.000
_cell.angle_alpha   90.00
_cell.angle_beta   90.00
_cell.angle_gamma   90.00
#
_symmetry.space_group_name_H-M   'P 1'
#
loop_
_entity.id
_entity.type
_entity.pdbx_description
1 polymer ?
#
loop_
_entity_poly.entity_id
_entity_poly.type
_entity_poly.pdbx_seq_one_letter_code
_entity_poly.pdbx_strand_id
1 'polypeptide(L)'
;QVSLFPELQDVYLSFGEFATVNDGQWHHVALVWDGSNGGELTLITEGLIASKLEGYGSGKTLPQYVWVTLGKPQSDNPKAYTESGFQ
;
A
#
# COMPACT_ATOMS: atom_id res chain seq x y z
N GLN A 1 -1.64 4.52 -4.36
CA GLN A 1 -1.42 3.48 -5.39
C GLN A 1 -0.80 2.27 -4.70
N VAL A 2 -1.30 1.07 -5.00
CA VAL A 2 -0.81 -0.19 -4.45
C VAL A 2 -0.41 -1.10 -5.61
N SER A 3 0.83 -1.61 -5.56
CA SER A 3 1.42 -2.52 -6.54
C SER A 3 2.27 -3.56 -5.81
N LEU A 4 1.67 -4.70 -5.47
CA LEU A 4 2.32 -5.83 -4.80
C LEU A 4 2.82 -6.89 -5.79
N PHE A 5 2.23 -6.95 -6.98
CA PHE A 5 2.46 -8.00 -7.97
C PHE A 5 2.75 -7.35 -9.34
N PRO A 6 3.96 -7.50 -9.92
CA PRO A 6 4.33 -6.87 -11.19
C PRO A 6 3.43 -7.23 -12.38
N GLU A 7 2.78 -8.38 -12.33
CA GLU A 7 1.89 -8.89 -13.37
C GLU A 7 0.45 -8.39 -13.25
N LEU A 8 0.09 -7.75 -12.12
CA LEU A 8 -1.25 -7.23 -11.89
C LEU A 8 -1.29 -5.73 -12.15
N GLN A 9 -2.45 -5.25 -12.59
CA GLN A 9 -2.69 -3.82 -12.68
C GLN A 9 -2.70 -3.21 -11.27
N ASP A 10 -2.04 -2.06 -11.15
CA ASP A 10 -2.02 -1.28 -9.93
C ASP A 10 -3.42 -0.79 -9.57
N VAL A 11 -3.68 -0.74 -8.26
CA VAL A 11 -4.97 -0.30 -7.73
C VAL A 11 -4.83 0.97 -6.91
N TYR A 12 -5.88 1.78 -6.91
CA TYR A 12 -5.94 3.02 -6.15
C TYR A 12 -7.04 2.92 -5.10
N LEU A 13 -6.66 3.20 -3.84
CA LEU A 13 -7.58 3.33 -2.72
C LEU A 13 -7.62 4.80 -2.33
N SER A 14 -8.81 5.37 -2.24
CA SER A 14 -9.01 6.76 -1.83
C SER A 14 -9.18 6.85 -0.32
N PHE A 15 -8.62 7.88 0.31
CA PHE A 15 -8.94 8.22 1.71
C PHE A 15 -10.36 8.79 1.88
N GLY A 16 -11.04 9.11 0.76
CA GLY A 16 -12.36 9.72 0.76
C GLY A 16 -12.32 11.22 1.03
N GLU A 17 -13.48 11.89 0.95
CA GLU A 17 -13.58 13.34 1.17
C GLU A 17 -13.36 13.77 2.63
N PHE A 18 -13.46 12.84 3.58
CA PHE A 18 -13.49 13.14 5.01
C PHE A 18 -12.18 12.86 5.75
N ALA A 19 -11.15 12.32 5.09
CA ALA A 19 -9.86 12.02 5.69
C ALA A 19 -8.72 12.64 4.87
N THR A 20 -8.53 13.95 5.04
CA THR A 20 -7.34 14.65 4.53
C THR A 20 -6.14 14.25 5.39
N VAL A 21 -5.29 13.37 4.86
CA VAL A 21 -4.08 12.88 5.55
C VAL A 21 -2.84 13.75 5.31
N ASN A 22 -2.94 14.72 4.38
CA ASN A 22 -1.85 15.58 3.93
C ASN A 22 -2.02 17.02 4.43
N ASP A 23 -2.53 17.21 5.64
CA ASP A 23 -2.82 18.51 6.25
C ASP A 23 -1.72 19.04 7.20
N GLY A 24 -0.64 18.26 7.38
CA GLY A 24 0.47 18.60 8.27
C GLY A 24 0.34 18.05 9.69
N GLN A 25 -0.75 17.34 10.00
CA GLN A 25 -0.97 16.69 11.29
C GLN A 25 -0.61 15.19 11.24
N TRP A 26 -0.47 14.59 12.42
CA TRP A 26 -0.24 13.15 12.53
C TRP A 26 -1.53 12.39 12.24
N HIS A 27 -1.44 11.44 11.32
CA HIS A 27 -2.52 10.51 10.99
C HIS A 27 -2.05 9.07 11.16
N HIS A 28 -2.96 8.20 11.60
CA HIS A 28 -2.73 6.77 11.62
C HIS A 28 -3.32 6.12 10.38
N VAL A 29 -2.47 5.49 9.57
CA VAL A 29 -2.85 4.81 8.32
C VAL A 29 -2.41 3.35 8.35
N ALA A 30 -3.33 2.45 7.99
CA ALA A 30 -3.05 1.03 7.81
C ALA A 30 -3.58 0.51 6.47
N LEU A 31 -2.78 -0.32 5.82
CA LEU A 31 -3.17 -1.06 4.63
C LEU A 31 -3.15 -2.56 4.96
N VAL A 32 -4.27 -3.23 4.76
CA VAL A 32 -4.44 -4.66 5.03
C VAL A 32 -4.72 -5.37 3.72
N TRP A 33 -4.00 -6.46 3.45
CA TRP A 33 -4.22 -7.30 2.29
C TRP A 33 -4.26 -8.77 2.69
N ASP A 34 -5.26 -9.51 2.18
CA ASP A 34 -5.39 -10.95 2.37
C ASP A 34 -5.65 -11.66 1.02
N GLY A 35 -4.60 -12.24 0.45
CA GLY A 35 -4.68 -13.04 -0.77
C GLY A 35 -5.49 -14.33 -0.61
N SER A 36 -5.59 -14.89 0.60
CA SER A 36 -6.36 -16.12 0.86
C SER A 36 -7.86 -15.84 1.00
N ASN A 37 -8.23 -14.67 1.50
CA ASN A 37 -9.60 -14.19 1.59
C ASN A 37 -10.00 -13.38 0.34
N GLY A 38 -9.90 -14.01 -0.84
CA GLY A 38 -10.38 -13.42 -2.09
C GLY A 38 -9.59 -12.21 -2.58
N GLY A 39 -8.40 -11.93 -2.04
CA GLY A 39 -7.62 -10.74 -2.40
C GLY A 39 -8.23 -9.46 -1.83
N GLU A 40 -8.81 -9.53 -0.63
CA GLU A 40 -9.33 -8.36 0.07
C GLU A 40 -8.19 -7.38 0.39
N LEU A 41 -8.38 -6.13 -0.02
CA LEU A 41 -7.46 -5.02 0.21
C LEU A 41 -8.22 -3.86 0.86
N THR A 42 -7.83 -3.50 2.07
CA THR A 42 -8.54 -2.53 2.90
C THR A 42 -7.60 -1.42 3.36
N LEU A 43 -8.01 -0.16 3.12
CA LEU A 43 -7.36 1.04 3.63
C LEU A 43 -8.11 1.52 4.87
N ILE A 44 -7.38 1.71 5.97
CA ILE A 44 -7.91 2.17 7.25
C ILE A 44 -7.19 3.48 7.61
N THR A 45 -7.95 4.49 8.03
CA THR A 45 -7.45 5.78 8.54
C THR A 45 -8.19 6.15 9.81
N GLU A 46 -7.48 6.58 10.85
CA GLU A 46 -8.09 6.97 12.15
C GLU A 46 -9.02 5.89 12.76
N GLY A 47 -8.73 4.61 12.48
CA GLY A 47 -9.54 3.47 12.93
C GLY A 47 -10.80 3.19 12.11
N LEU A 48 -11.07 3.95 11.04
CA LEU A 48 -12.19 3.75 10.13
C LEU A 48 -11.72 3.19 8.78
N ILE A 49 -12.54 2.34 8.16
CA ILE A 49 -12.30 1.87 6.79
C ILE A 49 -12.56 3.02 5.83
N ALA A 50 -11.50 3.51 5.18
CA ALA A 50 -11.59 4.55 4.17
C ALA A 50 -11.96 3.98 2.79
N SER A 51 -11.42 2.80 2.46
CA SER A 51 -11.69 2.14 1.19
C SER A 51 -11.45 0.63 1.29
N LYS A 52 -12.17 -0.14 0.48
CA LYS A 52 -12.04 -1.59 0.38
C LYS A 52 -12.17 -2.00 -1.08
N LEU A 53 -11.30 -2.90 -1.50
CA LEU A 53 -11.30 -3.54 -2.81
C LEU A 53 -11.20 -5.06 -2.63
N GLU A 54 -11.86 -5.81 -3.50
CA GLU A 54 -11.77 -7.28 -3.54
C GLU A 54 -11.10 -7.74 -4.83
N GLY A 55 -10.59 -8.97 -4.83
CA GLY A 55 -10.00 -9.59 -6.02
C GLY A 55 -8.54 -9.23 -6.29
N TYR A 56 -7.94 -8.30 -5.54
CA TYR A 56 -6.54 -7.91 -5.75
C TYR A 56 -5.59 -9.01 -5.28
N GLY A 57 -4.94 -9.71 -6.21
CA GLY A 57 -4.05 -10.82 -5.87
C GLY A 57 -4.76 -12.00 -5.20
N SER A 58 -6.04 -12.22 -5.52
CA SER A 58 -6.80 -13.37 -5.00
C SER A 58 -6.08 -14.70 -5.30
N GLY A 59 -5.91 -15.51 -4.26
CA GLY A 59 -5.19 -16.78 -4.29
C GLY A 59 -3.66 -16.66 -4.39
N LYS A 60 -3.10 -15.45 -4.42
CA LYS A 60 -1.65 -15.24 -4.45
C LYS A 60 -1.06 -15.17 -3.05
N THR A 61 0.24 -15.46 -2.96
CA THR A 61 1.05 -15.27 -1.77
C THR A 61 2.21 -14.33 -2.09
N LEU A 62 2.60 -13.49 -1.13
CA LEU A 62 3.82 -12.71 -1.27
C LEU A 62 5.04 -13.64 -1.20
N PRO A 63 6.13 -13.33 -1.94
CA PRO A 63 7.37 -14.08 -1.82
C PRO A 63 7.90 -14.09 -0.39
N GLN A 64 8.52 -15.20 0.02
CA GLN A 64 9.07 -15.37 1.37
C GLN A 64 10.17 -14.35 1.73
N TYR A 65 10.85 -13.80 0.72
CA TYR A 65 11.93 -12.84 0.89
C TYR A 65 11.69 -11.64 -0.02
N VAL A 66 11.59 -10.45 0.58
CA VAL A 66 11.37 -9.18 -0.13
C VAL A 66 12.21 -8.08 0.49
N TRP A 67 12.52 -7.06 -0.32
CA TRP A 67 13.10 -5.81 0.16
C TRP A 67 11.97 -4.79 0.31
N VAL A 68 11.98 -4.05 1.41
CA VAL A 68 11.04 -2.94 1.65
C VAL A 68 11.84 -1.66 1.67
N THR A 69 11.40 -0.68 0.88
CA THR A 69 11.94 0.68 0.88
C THR A 69 10.82 1.65 1.23
N LEU A 70 11.12 2.64 2.05
CA LEU A 70 10.20 3.70 2.42
C LEU A 70 10.77 5.04 1.94
N GLY A 71 9.92 5.94 1.43
CA GLY A 71 10.31 7.30 1.05
C GLY A 71 10.89 7.48 -0.36
N LYS A 72 10.97 6.41 -1.17
CA LYS A 72 11.32 6.50 -2.59
C LYS A 72 10.54 5.46 -3.41
N PRO A 73 9.95 5.81 -4.56
CA PRO A 73 9.33 4.82 -5.44
C PRO A 73 10.37 3.82 -5.93
N GLN A 74 9.96 2.55 -6.09
CA GLN A 74 10.81 1.48 -6.58
C GLN A 74 11.34 1.83 -7.98
N SER A 75 12.62 2.14 -8.08
CA SER A 75 13.34 2.28 -9.37
C SER A 75 13.80 0.91 -9.86
N ASP A 76 14.12 0.76 -11.15
CA ASP A 76 14.69 -0.47 -11.75
C ASP A 76 15.96 -1.00 -11.04
N ASN A 77 16.57 -0.20 -10.17
CA ASN A 77 17.67 -0.60 -9.33
C ASN A 77 17.16 -1.17 -7.98
N PRO A 78 17.32 -2.50 -7.71
CA PRO A 78 16.79 -3.17 -6.53
C PRO A 78 17.47 -2.76 -5.21
N LYS A 79 18.53 -1.95 -5.28
CA LYS A 79 19.21 -1.32 -4.12
C LYS A 79 18.97 0.18 -4.13
N ALA A 80 17.73 0.59 -3.94
CA ALA A 80 17.40 1.99 -3.74
C ALA A 80 17.61 2.36 -2.27
N TYR A 81 18.85 2.73 -1.90
CA TYR A 81 19.11 3.34 -0.60
C TYR A 81 18.56 4.76 -0.60
N THR A 82 17.88 5.16 0.49
CA THR A 82 17.54 6.57 0.73
C THR A 82 18.79 7.27 1.22
N GLU A 83 19.57 7.89 0.32
CA GLU A 83 20.75 8.66 0.71
C GLU A 83 20.39 9.90 1.56
N SER A 84 19.12 10.30 1.58
CA SER A 84 18.66 11.52 2.23
C SER A 84 17.27 11.36 2.88
N GLY A 85 17.02 10.26 3.60
CA GLY A 85 15.80 10.09 4.40
C GLY A 85 14.48 10.28 3.64
N PHE A 86 13.39 10.56 4.37
CA PHE A 86 12.12 11.03 3.78
C PHE A 86 12.28 12.53 3.52
N GLN A 87 12.43 12.92 2.25
CA GLN A 87 12.36 14.32 1.83
C GLN A 87 11.00 14.62 1.21
#